data_AF-A0AAV9L4S7-F1
#
_entry.id   AF-A0AAV9L4S7-F1
#
_cell.length_a   1.000
_cell.length_b   1.000
_cell.length_c   1.000
_cell.angle_alpha   90.00
_cell.angle_beta   90.00
_cell.angle_gamma   90.00
#
_symmetry.space_group_name_H-M   'P 1'
#
loop_
_entity.id
_entity.type
_entity.pdbx_description
1 polymer ?
#
loop_
_entity_poly.entity_id
_entity_poly.type
_entity_poly.pdbx_seq_one_letter_code
_entity_poly.pdbx_strand_id
1 'polypeptide(L)'
;MDEEMKGAAQDGNIDAFYRKFEDNPSILKQIEALEFVETPLHTAASCGNTDFAIEMLSLRPSFGRKLDPRGYSPLDLALRNEQRDTVKQLILFDPKLIQVRSRGRKTPLHYVAENDDADLLSEFLVACPSAINSRTIRRETALHLAVSNKCFEAFQVLIGWICRTGNTRILD
;
A
#
# COMPACT_ATOMS: atom_id res chain seq x y z
N MET A 1 -17.64 -1.82 8.65
CA MET A 1 -18.17 -1.18 7.43
C MET A 1 -19.51 -1.81 7.13
N ASP A 2 -20.47 -1.05 6.61
CA ASP A 2 -21.77 -1.60 6.19
C ASP A 2 -21.60 -2.60 5.03
N GLU A 3 -22.37 -3.69 5.00
CA GLU A 3 -22.21 -4.78 4.02
C GLU A 3 -22.50 -4.31 2.59
N GLU A 4 -23.43 -3.37 2.40
CA GLU A 4 -23.71 -2.84 1.07
C GLU A 4 -22.60 -1.92 0.57
N MET A 5 -22.01 -1.10 1.45
CA MET A 5 -20.82 -0.31 1.13
C MET A 5 -19.61 -1.20 0.80
N LYS A 6 -19.47 -2.31 1.53
CA LYS A 6 -18.47 -3.33 1.23
C LYS A 6 -18.70 -3.96 -0.14
N GLY A 7 -19.94 -4.35 -0.44
CA GLY A 7 -20.34 -4.91 -1.73
C GLY A 7 -20.04 -3.96 -2.89
N ALA A 8 -20.40 -2.67 -2.77
CA ALA A 8 -20.09 -1.67 -3.78
C ALA A 8 -18.57 -1.56 -4.04
N ALA A 9 -17.75 -1.57 -2.99
CA ALA A 9 -16.30 -1.54 -3.12
C ALA A 9 -15.72 -2.84 -3.70
N GLN A 10 -16.30 -3.99 -3.36
CA GLN A 10 -15.92 -5.30 -3.87
C GLN A 10 -16.26 -5.49 -5.35
N ASP A 11 -17.36 -4.91 -5.81
CA ASP A 11 -17.82 -4.98 -7.20
C ASP A 11 -17.29 -3.80 -8.06
N GLY A 12 -16.62 -2.83 -7.44
CA GLY A 12 -16.16 -1.61 -8.11
C GLY A 12 -17.30 -0.68 -8.54
N ASN A 13 -18.48 -0.82 -7.94
CA ASN A 13 -19.69 -0.11 -8.33
C ASN A 13 -19.74 1.29 -7.68
N ILE A 14 -19.18 2.28 -8.37
CA ILE A 14 -19.12 3.68 -7.93
C ILE A 14 -20.54 4.27 -7.73
N ASP A 15 -21.49 3.97 -8.61
CA ASP A 15 -22.87 4.48 -8.50
C ASP A 15 -23.58 3.95 -7.26
N ALA A 16 -23.41 2.66 -6.94
CA ALA A 16 -23.94 2.06 -5.72
C ALA A 16 -23.31 2.67 -4.47
N PHE A 17 -22.03 3.00 -4.53
CA PHE A 17 -21.35 3.71 -3.45
C PHE A 17 -21.93 5.12 -3.25
N TYR A 18 -22.16 5.88 -4.32
CA TYR A 18 -22.67 7.25 -4.21
C TYR A 18 -24.10 7.33 -3.66
N ARG A 19 -24.95 6.35 -3.98
CA ARG A 19 -26.29 6.24 -3.37
C ARG A 19 -26.25 6.20 -1.83
N LYS A 20 -25.14 5.73 -1.23
CA LYS A 20 -25.00 5.70 0.24
C LYS A 20 -24.89 7.09 0.87
N PHE A 21 -24.51 8.11 0.11
CA PHE A 21 -24.51 9.48 0.63
C PHE A 21 -25.91 10.08 0.74
N GLU A 22 -26.90 9.55 0.02
CA GLU A 22 -28.30 9.96 0.18
C GLU A 22 -28.81 9.58 1.59
N ASP A 23 -28.44 8.38 2.04
CA ASP A 23 -28.81 7.86 3.36
C ASP A 23 -27.93 8.43 4.49
N ASN A 24 -26.62 8.55 4.26
CA ASN A 24 -25.66 9.04 5.27
C ASN A 24 -24.54 9.88 4.64
N PRO A 25 -24.74 11.21 4.48
CA PRO A 25 -23.76 12.11 3.89
C PRO A 25 -22.41 12.16 4.65
N SER A 26 -22.39 11.81 5.94
CA SER A 26 -21.20 11.89 6.81
C SER A 26 -20.45 10.56 6.95
N ILE A 27 -20.85 9.51 6.22
CA ILE A 27 -20.32 8.15 6.39
C ILE A 27 -18.79 8.07 6.31
N LEU A 28 -18.18 8.77 5.35
CA LEU A 28 -16.72 8.76 5.20
C LEU A 28 -16.00 9.42 6.38
N LYS A 29 -16.57 10.49 6.95
CA LYS A 29 -16.00 11.17 8.12
C LYS A 29 -16.09 10.28 9.37
N GLN A 30 -17.17 9.51 9.50
CA GLN A 30 -17.35 8.56 10.61
C GLN A 30 -16.31 7.44 10.53
N ILE A 31 -16.09 6.87 9.34
CA ILE A 31 -15.04 5.87 9.10
C ILE A 31 -13.65 6.47 9.38
N GLU A 32 -13.39 7.69 8.91
CA GLU A 32 -12.11 8.38 9.11
C GLU A 32 -11.76 8.57 10.60
N ALA A 33 -12.75 8.73 11.47
CA ALA A 33 -12.53 8.92 12.91
C ALA A 33 -12.02 7.65 13.63
N LEU A 34 -12.16 6.47 13.02
CA LEU A 34 -11.74 5.19 13.62
C LEU A 34 -10.26 4.91 13.38
N GLU A 35 -9.53 4.47 14.40
CA GLU A 35 -8.08 4.25 14.32
C GLU A 35 -7.71 3.04 13.44
N PHE A 36 -8.32 1.89 13.71
CA PHE A 36 -8.22 0.66 12.91
C PHE A 36 -9.59 0.30 12.35
N VAL A 37 -9.74 0.38 11.03
CA VAL A 37 -11.02 0.15 10.37
C VAL A 37 -10.80 -0.34 8.94
N GLU A 38 -11.59 -1.33 8.54
CA GLU A 38 -11.68 -1.71 7.14
C GLU A 38 -12.50 -0.64 6.39
N THR A 39 -11.83 0.09 5.50
CA THR A 39 -12.45 1.12 4.66
C THR A 39 -12.83 0.56 3.29
N PRO A 40 -13.71 1.23 2.52
CA PRO A 40 -14.02 0.83 1.14
C PRO A 40 -12.76 0.71 0.27
N LEU A 41 -11.75 1.55 0.52
CA LEU A 41 -10.48 1.49 -0.18
C LEU A 41 -9.70 0.20 0.08
N HIS A 42 -9.76 -0.36 1.30
CA HIS A 42 -9.13 -1.66 1.59
C HIS A 42 -9.73 -2.77 0.72
N THR A 43 -11.07 -2.82 0.66
CA THR A 43 -11.81 -3.82 -0.10
C THR A 43 -11.57 -3.65 -1.60
N ALA A 44 -11.73 -2.44 -2.15
CA ALA A 44 -11.47 -2.17 -3.56
C ALA A 44 -10.02 -2.50 -3.97
N ALA A 45 -9.04 -2.13 -3.13
CA ALA A 45 -7.64 -2.44 -3.37
C ALA A 45 -7.35 -3.95 -3.32
N SER A 46 -7.96 -4.66 -2.37
CA SER A 46 -7.86 -6.12 -2.25
C SER A 46 -8.46 -6.86 -3.46
N CYS A 47 -9.53 -6.31 -4.05
CA CYS A 47 -10.25 -6.92 -5.18
C CYS A 47 -9.74 -6.47 -6.55
N GLY A 48 -8.85 -5.46 -6.60
CA GLY A 48 -8.32 -4.94 -7.87
C GLY A 48 -9.22 -3.92 -8.57
N ASN A 49 -10.23 -3.38 -7.88
CA ASN A 49 -11.13 -2.36 -8.44
C ASN A 49 -10.44 -1.00 -8.46
N THR A 50 -9.57 -0.81 -9.44
CA THR A 50 -8.66 0.34 -9.51
C THR A 50 -9.40 1.66 -9.59
N ASP A 51 -10.40 1.81 -10.47
CA ASP A 51 -11.14 3.07 -10.62
C ASP A 51 -11.86 3.45 -9.32
N PHE A 52 -12.49 2.48 -8.67
CA PHE A 52 -13.12 2.68 -7.37
C PHE A 52 -12.09 3.10 -6.31
N ALA A 53 -10.92 2.47 -6.29
CA ALA A 53 -9.85 2.79 -5.35
C ALA A 53 -9.34 4.24 -5.54
N ILE A 54 -9.16 4.67 -6.80
CA ILE A 54 -8.74 6.04 -7.13
C ILE A 54 -9.84 7.06 -6.82
N GLU A 55 -11.10 6.74 -7.07
CA GLU A 55 -12.24 7.56 -6.67
C GLU A 55 -12.26 7.76 -5.14
N MET A 56 -12.02 6.68 -4.39
CA MET A 56 -11.98 6.72 -2.93
C MET A 56 -10.83 7.58 -2.40
N LEU A 57 -9.64 7.48 -3.00
CA LEU A 57 -8.51 8.34 -2.66
C LEU A 57 -8.76 9.80 -3.02
N SER A 58 -9.47 10.07 -4.11
CA SER A 58 -9.86 11.43 -4.51
C SER A 58 -10.83 12.06 -3.51
N LEU A 59 -11.78 11.29 -2.99
CA LEU A 59 -12.72 11.74 -1.96
C LEU A 59 -12.08 11.86 -0.57
N ARG A 60 -11.26 10.88 -0.17
CA ARG A 60 -10.62 10.81 1.15
C ARG A 60 -9.19 10.27 1.05
N PRO A 61 -8.19 11.14 0.78
CA PRO A 61 -6.79 10.73 0.67
C PRO A 61 -6.25 10.03 1.93
N SER A 62 -6.78 10.37 3.11
CA SER A 62 -6.38 9.77 4.39
C SER A 62 -6.64 8.26 4.45
N PHE A 63 -7.60 7.73 3.67
CA PHE A 63 -7.91 6.31 3.63
C PHE A 63 -6.75 5.47 3.10
N GLY A 64 -5.89 6.03 2.23
CA GLY A 64 -4.71 5.32 1.73
C GLY A 64 -3.71 4.95 2.83
N ARG A 65 -3.76 5.66 3.97
CA ARG A 65 -2.85 5.45 5.12
C ARG A 65 -3.51 4.75 6.30
N LYS A 66 -4.82 4.49 6.24
CA LYS A 66 -5.53 3.74 7.28
C LYS A 66 -5.06 2.29 7.27
N LEU A 67 -5.11 1.66 8.44
CA LEU A 67 -4.85 0.25 8.59
C LEU A 67 -6.15 -0.47 8.92
N ASP A 68 -6.37 -1.62 8.28
CA ASP A 68 -7.45 -2.53 8.65
C ASP A 68 -7.21 -3.13 10.06
N PRO A 69 -8.18 -3.84 10.66
CA PRO A 69 -7.99 -4.48 11.96
C PRO A 69 -6.87 -5.54 12.02
N ARG A 70 -6.36 -6.00 10.87
CA ARG A 70 -5.21 -6.92 10.78
C ARG A 70 -3.88 -6.16 10.68
N GLY A 71 -3.93 -4.83 10.58
CA GLY A 71 -2.79 -3.93 10.52
C GLY A 71 -2.22 -3.76 9.11
N TYR A 72 -3.03 -3.91 8.05
CA TYR A 72 -2.62 -3.73 6.66
C TYR A 72 -3.24 -2.47 6.05
N SER A 73 -2.46 -1.75 5.25
CA SER A 73 -2.96 -0.65 4.44
C SER A 73 -3.66 -1.16 3.17
N PRO A 74 -4.41 -0.33 2.45
CA PRO A 74 -4.98 -0.72 1.16
C PRO A 74 -3.90 -1.14 0.15
N LEU A 75 -2.75 -0.47 0.14
CA LEU A 75 -1.63 -0.83 -0.73
C LEU A 75 -1.07 -2.22 -0.40
N ASP A 76 -1.00 -2.59 0.88
CA ASP A 76 -0.59 -3.95 1.27
C ASP A 76 -1.61 -5.01 0.82
N LEU A 77 -2.91 -4.71 0.89
CA LEU A 77 -3.93 -5.66 0.43
C LEU A 77 -3.89 -5.82 -1.09
N ALA A 78 -3.66 -4.76 -1.86
CA ALA A 78 -3.44 -4.88 -3.29
C ALA A 78 -2.20 -5.72 -3.61
N LEU A 79 -1.09 -5.50 -2.91
CA LEU A 79 0.14 -6.28 -3.07
C LEU A 79 -0.05 -7.76 -2.74
N ARG A 80 -0.72 -8.07 -1.61
CA ARG A 80 -0.94 -9.44 -1.14
C ARG A 80 -1.90 -10.26 -2.00
N ASN A 81 -2.76 -9.59 -2.76
CA ASN A 81 -3.70 -10.23 -3.68
C ASN A 81 -3.30 -10.00 -5.15
N GLU A 82 -2.02 -9.66 -5.40
CA GLU A 82 -1.43 -9.58 -6.74
C GLU A 82 -2.14 -8.57 -7.69
N GLN A 83 -2.76 -7.53 -7.13
CA GLN A 83 -3.52 -6.51 -7.88
C GLN A 83 -2.60 -5.45 -8.47
N ARG A 84 -1.74 -5.85 -9.40
CA ARG A 84 -0.60 -5.06 -9.89
C ARG A 84 -0.99 -3.69 -10.47
N ASP A 85 -2.03 -3.63 -11.29
CA ASP A 85 -2.50 -2.37 -11.86
C ASP A 85 -3.01 -1.42 -10.79
N THR A 86 -3.72 -1.96 -9.79
CA THR A 86 -4.19 -1.16 -8.64
C THR A 86 -3.01 -0.64 -7.83
N VAL A 87 -1.99 -1.47 -7.55
CA VAL A 87 -0.75 -1.04 -6.89
C VAL A 87 -0.12 0.14 -7.64
N LYS A 88 0.05 0.02 -8.95
CA LYS A 88 0.65 1.06 -9.80
C LYS A 88 -0.14 2.37 -9.78
N GLN A 89 -1.46 2.30 -9.88
CA GLN A 89 -2.29 3.51 -9.83
C GLN A 89 -2.30 4.15 -8.44
N LEU A 90 -2.32 3.35 -7.36
CA LEU A 90 -2.24 3.87 -5.99
C LEU A 90 -0.91 4.61 -5.73
N ILE A 91 0.23 4.05 -6.16
CA ILE A 91 1.53 4.72 -6.00
C ILE A 91 1.68 5.93 -6.93
N LEU A 92 1.04 5.91 -8.11
CA LEU A 92 1.03 7.05 -9.02
C LEU A 92 0.23 8.22 -8.42
N PHE A 93 -0.89 7.90 -7.76
CA PHE A 93 -1.73 8.88 -7.07
C PHE A 93 -1.01 9.49 -5.85
N ASP A 94 -0.44 8.66 -4.97
CA ASP A 94 0.36 9.12 -3.83
C ASP A 94 1.58 8.20 -3.59
N PRO A 95 2.79 8.59 -4.06
CA PRO A 95 4.00 7.80 -3.86
C PRO A 95 4.38 7.59 -2.38
N LYS A 96 3.91 8.45 -1.47
CA LYS A 96 4.20 8.33 -0.03
C LYS A 96 3.40 7.18 0.61
N LEU A 97 2.50 6.51 -0.12
CA LEU A 97 1.86 5.27 0.35
C LEU A 97 2.88 4.13 0.53
N ILE A 98 3.98 4.14 -0.24
CA ILE A 98 5.08 3.17 -0.14
C ILE A 98 5.76 3.20 1.25
N GLN A 99 5.59 4.29 2.02
CA GLN A 99 6.17 4.47 3.35
C GLN A 99 5.20 4.17 4.50
N VAL A 100 3.94 3.81 4.20
CA VAL A 100 2.97 3.45 5.23
C VAL A 100 3.48 2.22 5.97
N ARG A 101 3.48 2.28 7.31
CA ARG A 101 4.00 1.25 8.18
C ARG A 101 2.87 0.41 8.71
N SER A 102 2.80 -0.80 8.20
CA SER A 102 1.82 -1.82 8.57
C SER A 102 2.36 -2.69 9.71
N ARG A 103 1.70 -3.83 9.98
CA ARG A 103 2.09 -4.77 11.03
C ARG A 103 3.60 -5.03 11.05
N GLY A 104 4.23 -4.90 12.24
CA GLY A 104 5.68 -5.06 12.41
C GLY A 104 6.52 -3.85 11.93
N ARG A 105 5.88 -2.69 11.71
CA ARG A 105 6.46 -1.50 11.06
C ARG A 105 6.99 -1.79 9.65
N LYS A 106 6.48 -2.84 9.01
CA LYS A 106 6.85 -3.21 7.65
C LYS A 106 6.19 -2.24 6.68
N THR A 107 6.94 -1.82 5.66
CA THR A 107 6.42 -0.97 4.58
C THR A 107 6.20 -1.80 3.31
N PRO A 108 5.37 -1.33 2.36
CA PRO A 108 5.21 -1.95 1.05
C PRO A 108 6.53 -2.32 0.36
N LEU A 109 7.57 -1.46 0.44
CA LEU A 109 8.90 -1.76 -0.12
C LEU A 109 9.53 -3.03 0.46
N HIS A 110 9.39 -3.27 1.77
CA HIS A 110 9.87 -4.50 2.39
C HIS A 110 9.11 -5.74 1.89
N TYR A 111 7.80 -5.61 1.65
CA TYR A 111 6.98 -6.70 1.14
C TYR A 111 7.40 -7.09 -0.29
N VAL A 112 7.56 -6.10 -1.16
CA VAL A 112 8.01 -6.32 -2.55
C VAL A 112 9.41 -6.96 -2.59
N ALA A 113 10.32 -6.54 -1.70
CA ALA A 113 11.65 -7.14 -1.59
C ALA A 113 11.62 -8.60 -1.11
N GLU A 114 10.73 -8.97 -0.19
CA GLU A 114 10.56 -10.36 0.28
C GLU A 114 9.91 -11.29 -0.76
N ASN A 115 9.12 -10.73 -1.67
CA ASN A 115 8.49 -11.47 -2.77
C ASN A 115 9.38 -11.56 -4.02
N ASP A 116 10.59 -11.00 -3.97
CA ASP A 116 11.54 -10.98 -5.08
C ASP A 116 11.03 -10.31 -6.37
N ASP A 117 10.10 -9.37 -6.25
CA ASP A 117 9.53 -8.65 -7.39
C ASP A 117 10.40 -7.44 -7.76
N ALA A 118 11.46 -7.70 -8.53
CA ALA A 118 12.44 -6.69 -8.95
C ALA A 118 11.85 -5.52 -9.76
N ASP A 119 10.84 -5.77 -10.59
CA ASP A 119 10.21 -4.74 -11.42
C ASP A 119 9.49 -3.73 -10.53
N LEU A 120 8.60 -4.23 -9.66
CA LEU A 120 7.83 -3.38 -8.77
C LEU A 120 8.72 -2.71 -7.73
N LEU A 121 9.80 -3.38 -7.32
CA LEU A 121 10.80 -2.81 -6.41
C LEU A 121 11.49 -1.60 -7.05
N SER A 122 11.85 -1.72 -8.32
CA SER A 122 12.43 -0.62 -9.10
C SER A 122 11.45 0.54 -9.25
N GLU A 123 10.19 0.25 -9.58
CA GLU A 123 9.11 1.26 -9.66
C GLU A 123 8.92 1.99 -8.32
N PHE A 124 8.92 1.26 -7.20
CA PHE A 124 8.76 1.85 -5.87
C PHE A 124 9.93 2.75 -5.48
N LEU A 125 11.17 2.35 -5.81
CA LEU A 125 12.36 3.15 -5.53
C LEU A 125 12.40 4.43 -6.38
N VAL A 126 11.93 4.38 -7.63
CA VAL A 126 11.78 5.57 -8.47
C VAL A 126 10.70 6.50 -7.92
N ALA A 127 9.52 5.96 -7.58
CA ALA A 127 8.39 6.75 -7.08
C ALA A 127 8.68 7.36 -5.70
N CYS A 128 9.35 6.62 -4.82
CA CYS A 128 9.66 7.07 -3.46
C CYS A 128 11.08 6.67 -3.02
N PRO A 129 12.13 7.39 -3.49
CA PRO A 129 13.53 7.04 -3.19
C PRO A 129 13.85 6.94 -1.70
N SER A 130 13.18 7.74 -0.86
CA SER A 130 13.42 7.73 0.59
C SER A 130 12.86 6.49 1.30
N ALA A 131 12.00 5.70 0.65
CA ALA A 131 11.43 4.48 1.22
C ALA A 131 12.50 3.41 1.52
N ILE A 132 13.62 3.42 0.80
CA ILE A 132 14.75 2.49 0.99
C ILE A 132 15.34 2.54 2.40
N ASN A 133 15.20 3.68 3.10
CA ASN A 133 15.70 3.86 4.46
C ASN A 133 14.72 3.33 5.53
N SER A 134 13.56 2.81 5.13
CA SER A 134 12.57 2.29 6.07
C SER A 134 13.12 1.08 6.80
N ARG A 135 12.80 0.99 8.09
CA ARG A 135 13.21 -0.13 8.94
C ARG A 135 12.00 -0.75 9.64
N THR A 136 11.98 -2.07 9.71
CA THR A 136 11.01 -2.85 10.50
C THR A 136 11.23 -2.62 12.00
N ILE A 137 10.37 -3.20 12.83
CA ILE A 137 10.55 -3.18 14.30
C ILE A 137 11.85 -3.87 14.75
N ARG A 138 12.36 -4.82 13.96
CA ARG A 138 13.67 -5.48 14.19
C ARG A 138 14.84 -4.69 13.61
N ARG A 139 14.59 -3.46 13.18
CA ARG A 139 15.57 -2.58 12.52
C ARG A 139 16.08 -3.16 11.19
N GLU A 140 15.35 -4.04 10.51
CA GLU A 140 15.75 -4.58 9.21
C GLU A 140 15.30 -3.63 8.08
N THR A 141 16.13 -3.44 7.06
CA THR A 141 15.78 -2.70 5.82
C THR A 141 15.27 -3.69 4.76
N ALA A 142 14.74 -3.20 3.64
CA ALA A 142 14.37 -4.06 2.50
C ALA A 142 15.56 -4.95 2.02
N LEU A 143 16.80 -4.42 2.09
CA LEU A 143 18.00 -5.17 1.72
C LEU A 143 18.28 -6.34 2.70
N HIS A 144 18.12 -6.10 4.00
CA HIS A 144 18.27 -7.15 5.01
C HIS A 144 17.31 -8.31 4.75
N LEU A 145 16.06 -8.00 4.41
CA LEU A 145 15.01 -8.99 4.14
C LEU A 145 15.25 -9.74 2.83
N ALA A 146 15.74 -9.08 1.78
CA ALA A 146 16.12 -9.73 0.54
C ALA A 146 17.24 -10.77 0.78
N VAL A 147 18.26 -10.40 1.56
CA VAL A 147 19.36 -11.32 1.91
C VAL A 147 18.86 -12.49 2.78
N SER A 148 18.07 -12.23 3.83
CA SER A 148 17.61 -13.29 4.73
C SER A 148 16.71 -14.32 4.05
N ASN A 149 15.94 -13.89 3.04
CA ASN A 149 15.02 -14.75 2.30
C ASN A 149 15.60 -15.30 1.00
N LYS A 150 16.87 -14.97 0.68
CA LYS A 150 17.56 -15.38 -0.56
C LYS A 150 16.87 -14.86 -1.84
N CYS A 151 16.26 -13.68 -1.76
CA CYS A 151 15.64 -12.97 -2.89
C CYS A 151 16.73 -12.26 -3.70
N PHE A 152 17.18 -12.89 -4.78
CA PHE A 152 18.42 -12.50 -5.47
C PHE A 152 18.21 -11.29 -6.36
N GLU A 153 17.08 -11.24 -7.08
CA GLU A 153 16.70 -10.18 -7.99
C GLU A 153 16.42 -8.89 -7.22
N ALA A 154 15.68 -8.98 -6.10
CA ALA A 154 15.47 -7.86 -5.18
C ALA A 154 16.80 -7.35 -4.59
N PHE A 155 17.72 -8.24 -4.20
CA PHE A 155 19.05 -7.87 -3.73
C PHE A 155 19.82 -7.07 -4.80
N GLN A 156 19.82 -7.53 -6.05
CA GLN A 156 20.50 -6.85 -7.16
C GLN A 156 19.93 -5.44 -7.41
N VAL A 157 18.61 -5.29 -7.40
CA VAL A 157 17.95 -3.99 -7.57
C VAL A 157 18.34 -3.04 -6.43
N LEU A 158 18.26 -3.50 -5.18
CA LEU A 158 18.53 -2.68 -3.99
C LEU A 158 20.00 -2.25 -3.92
N ILE A 159 20.95 -3.18 -4.11
CA ILE A 159 22.37 -2.84 -4.08
C ILE A 159 22.73 -1.93 -5.25
N GLY A 160 22.19 -2.19 -6.44
CA GLY A 160 22.38 -1.34 -7.61
C GLY A 160 21.84 0.08 -7.40
N TRP A 161 20.70 0.23 -6.71
CA TRP A 161 20.16 1.53 -6.32
C TRP A 161 21.05 2.25 -5.30
N ILE A 162 21.52 1.55 -4.26
CA ILE A 162 22.40 2.10 -3.22
C ILE A 162 23.71 2.61 -3.83
N CYS A 163 24.36 1.81 -4.68
CA CYS A 163 25.60 2.19 -5.35
C CYS A 163 25.42 3.45 -6.23
N ARG A 164 24.29 3.56 -6.94
CA ARG A 164 23.98 4.73 -7.79
C ARG A 164 23.66 6.00 -7.00
N THR A 165 23.08 5.86 -5.81
CA THR A 165 22.60 7.01 -5.01
C THR A 165 23.54 7.40 -3.86
N GLY A 166 24.59 6.61 -3.59
CA GLY A 166 25.53 6.86 -2.49
C GLY A 166 24.94 6.64 -1.10
N ASN A 167 23.81 5.93 -0.98
CA ASN A 167 23.09 5.77 0.28
C ASN A 167 23.60 4.57 1.11
N THR A 168 24.89 4.60 1.46
CA THR A 168 25.61 3.48 2.10
C THR A 168 25.18 3.22 3.55
N ARG A 169 24.49 4.17 4.20
CA ARG A 169 23.98 4.05 5.59
C ARG A 169 22.95 2.94 5.81
N ILE A 170 22.47 2.31 4.74
CA ILE A 170 21.47 1.24 4.74
C ILE A 170 22.14 -0.14 4.89
N LEU A 171 23.45 -0.21 4.68
CA LEU A 171 24.26 -1.43 4.82
C LEU A 171 24.56 -1.79 6.29
N ASP A 172 24.29 -0.87 7.23
CA ASP A 172 24.45 -1.01 8.68
C ASP A 172 23.16 -1.44 9.41
#